data_AF-A0A942IHZ0-F1
#
_entry.id   AF-A0A942IHZ0-F1
#
_cell.length_a   1.000
_cell.length_b   1.000
_cell.length_c   1.000
_cell.angle_alpha   90.00
_cell.angle_beta   90.00
_cell.angle_gamma   90.00
#
_symmetry.space_group_name_H-M   'P 1'
#
loop_
_entity.id
_entity.type
_entity.pdbx_description
1 polymer ?
#
loop_
_entity_poly.entity_id
_entity_poly.type
_entity_poly.pdbx_seq_one_letter_code
_entity_poly.pdbx_strand_id
1 'polypeptide(L)'
;MKAVDSKRLAILIKSKRQESGLTLQDLSAKIKISPATLSRLEAKETQPDTLALAKLSVWLNVPIAELLQIKTPTEQKGTTPDIVGAHLRADRNLSADAAENLAKLFSDLYVTLKKDT
;
A
#
# COMPACT_ATOMS: atom_id res chain seq x y z
N MET A 1 -5.67 18.73 -0.03
CA MET A 1 -5.48 17.42 0.64
C MET A 1 -5.67 16.34 -0.43
N LYS A 2 -4.74 15.38 -0.59
CA LYS A 2 -4.91 14.33 -1.61
C LYS A 2 -6.07 13.41 -1.22
N ALA A 3 -6.84 12.96 -2.20
CA ALA A 3 -8.02 12.13 -1.97
C ALA A 3 -7.62 10.74 -1.49
N VAL A 4 -8.24 10.28 -0.39
CA VAL A 4 -8.16 8.89 0.07
C VAL A 4 -8.85 8.00 -0.97
N ASP A 5 -8.28 6.84 -1.27
CA ASP A 5 -9.00 5.80 -2.00
C ASP A 5 -10.12 5.21 -1.12
N SER A 6 -11.31 5.79 -1.23
CA SER A 6 -12.45 5.42 -0.41
C SER A 6 -12.89 3.98 -0.65
N LYS A 7 -12.68 3.46 -1.87
CA LYS A 7 -13.02 2.08 -2.21
C LYS A 7 -12.09 1.11 -1.48
N ARG A 8 -10.77 1.34 -1.56
CA ARG A 8 -9.78 0.53 -0.83
C ARG A 8 -10.00 0.63 0.68
N LEU A 9 -10.18 1.85 1.19
CA LEU A 9 -10.40 2.08 2.62
C LEU A 9 -11.66 1.35 3.12
N ALA A 10 -12.78 1.45 2.40
CA ALA A 10 -14.02 0.76 2.77
C ALA A 10 -13.83 -0.77 2.86
N ILE A 11 -13.10 -1.35 1.89
CA ILE A 11 -12.79 -2.79 1.89
C ILE A 11 -11.93 -3.15 3.11
N LEU A 12 -10.84 -2.41 3.36
CA LEU A 12 -9.95 -2.67 4.50
C LEU A 12 -10.68 -2.61 5.84
N ILE A 13 -11.53 -1.59 6.04
CA ILE A 13 -12.32 -1.45 7.27
C ILE A 13 -13.23 -2.65 7.45
N LYS A 14 -14.02 -2.96 6.41
CA LYS A 14 -15.02 -4.02 6.47
C LYS A 14 -14.37 -5.39 6.69
N SER A 15 -13.32 -5.73 5.94
CA SER A 15 -12.59 -7.00 6.05
C SER A 15 -12.03 -7.19 7.45
N LYS A 16 -11.22 -6.23 7.94
CA LYS A 16 -10.60 -6.35 9.27
C LYS A 16 -11.64 -6.44 10.38
N ARG A 17 -12.75 -5.70 10.26
CA ARG A 17 -13.84 -5.72 11.24
C ARG A 17 -14.52 -7.09 11.28
N GLN A 18 -14.83 -7.66 10.11
CA GLN A 18 -15.46 -8.98 9.99
C GLN A 18 -14.52 -10.11 10.44
N GLU A 19 -13.25 -10.07 10.06
CA GLU A 19 -12.22 -11.02 10.52
C GLU A 19 -12.04 -10.99 12.05
N SER A 20 -12.19 -9.81 12.64
CA SER A 20 -12.13 -9.63 14.10
C SER A 20 -13.44 -9.94 14.82
N GLY A 21 -14.50 -10.35 14.11
CA GLY A 21 -15.83 -10.62 14.69
C GLY A 21 -16.52 -9.39 15.29
N LEU A 22 -16.12 -8.18 14.89
CA LEU A 22 -16.62 -6.92 15.48
C LEU A 22 -17.88 -6.43 14.76
N THR A 23 -18.84 -5.93 15.54
CA THR A 23 -19.92 -5.10 15.00
C THR A 23 -19.42 -3.66 14.77
N LEU A 24 -20.21 -2.84 14.08
CA LEU A 24 -19.91 -1.40 13.95
C LEU A 24 -19.90 -0.69 15.32
N GLN A 25 -20.70 -1.17 16.27
CA GLN A 25 -20.71 -0.65 17.64
C GLN A 25 -19.41 -1.00 18.38
N ASP A 26 -18.94 -2.24 18.27
CA ASP A 26 -17.70 -2.66 18.92
C ASP A 26 -16.50 -1.88 18.35
N LEU A 27 -16.45 -1.73 17.03
CA LEU A 27 -15.42 -0.93 16.38
C LEU A 27 -15.49 0.54 16.84
N SER A 28 -16.70 1.10 16.88
CA SER A 28 -16.93 2.47 17.36
C SER A 28 -16.39 2.68 18.77
N ALA A 29 -16.69 1.76 19.69
CA ALA A 29 -16.22 1.81 21.06
C ALA A 29 -14.68 1.77 21.14
N LYS A 30 -14.04 1.01 20.25
CA LYS A 30 -12.59 0.79 20.19
C LYS A 30 -11.82 1.99 19.63
N ILE A 31 -12.28 2.59 18.53
CA ILE A 31 -11.54 3.66 17.84
C ILE A 31 -12.15 5.05 18.01
N LYS A 32 -13.26 5.17 18.74
CA LYS A 32 -13.95 6.43 19.02
C LYS A 32 -14.32 7.19 17.74
N ILE A 33 -14.93 6.47 16.80
CA ILE A 33 -15.59 7.00 15.58
C ILE A 33 -17.03 6.52 15.65
N SER A 34 -18.02 7.38 15.35
CA SER A 34 -19.43 6.98 15.50
C SER A 34 -19.79 5.79 14.59
N PRO A 35 -20.72 4.91 15.00
CA PRO A 35 -21.15 3.79 14.17
C PRO A 35 -21.73 4.23 12.83
N ALA A 36 -22.44 5.36 12.80
CA ALA A 36 -22.99 5.95 11.59
C ALA A 36 -21.89 6.41 10.63
N THR A 37 -20.83 7.05 11.14
CA THR A 37 -19.66 7.43 10.33
C THR A 37 -18.97 6.21 9.76
N LEU A 38 -18.78 5.15 10.55
CA LEU A 38 -18.17 3.90 10.10
C LEU A 38 -19.00 3.21 9.01
N SER A 39 -20.33 3.19 9.17
CA SER A 39 -21.25 2.67 8.16
C SER A 39 -21.12 3.41 6.83
N ARG A 40 -21.12 4.75 6.85
CA ARG A 40 -20.94 5.59 5.65
C ARG A 40 -19.57 5.42 5.01
N LEU A 41 -18.52 5.22 5.82
CA LEU A 41 -17.17 4.92 5.33
C LEU A 41 -17.13 3.56 4.61
N GLU A 42 -17.72 2.50 5.19
CA GLU A 42 -17.83 1.18 4.53
C GLU A 42 -18.71 1.23 3.26
N ALA A 43 -19.71 2.11 3.22
CA ALA A 43 -20.57 2.35 2.06
C ALA A 43 -19.92 3.25 0.98
N LYS A 44 -18.78 3.89 1.28
CA LYS A 44 -18.08 4.89 0.44
C LYS A 44 -18.88 6.18 0.23
N GLU A 45 -19.78 6.51 1.14
CA GLU A 45 -20.64 7.70 1.07
C GLU A 45 -19.99 8.95 1.71
N THR A 46 -18.85 8.79 2.36
CA THR A 46 -18.13 9.89 3.00
C THR A 46 -16.63 9.67 3.00
N GLN A 47 -15.86 10.76 3.08
CA GLN A 47 -14.42 10.72 3.28
C GLN A 47 -14.12 10.77 4.78
N PRO A 48 -13.09 10.06 5.27
CA PRO A 48 -12.62 10.29 6.62
C PRO A 48 -11.96 11.67 6.72
N ASP A 49 -12.21 12.37 7.81
CA ASP A 49 -11.37 13.51 8.19
C ASP A 49 -9.98 13.05 8.66
N THR A 50 -9.09 13.99 8.96
CA THR A 50 -7.71 13.69 9.37
C THR A 50 -7.66 12.85 10.65
N LEU A 51 -8.55 13.11 11.62
CA LEU A 51 -8.56 12.42 12.90
C LEU A 51 -9.07 10.99 12.75
N ALA A 52 -10.15 10.80 11.99
CA ALA A 52 -10.71 9.51 11.63
C ALA A 52 -9.69 8.68 10.85
N LEU A 53 -9.00 9.28 9.89
CA LEU A 53 -7.97 8.61 9.11
C LEU A 53 -6.80 8.12 9.98
N ALA A 54 -6.34 8.93 10.93
CA ALA A 54 -5.27 8.54 11.86
C ALA A 54 -5.70 7.36 12.75
N LYS A 55 -6.91 7.42 13.31
CA LYS A 55 -7.49 6.33 14.13
C LYS A 55 -7.63 5.03 13.31
N LEU A 56 -8.10 5.15 12.09
CA LEU A 56 -8.26 4.02 11.17
C LEU A 56 -6.92 3.43 10.77
N SER A 57 -5.91 4.25 10.48
CA SER A 57 -4.55 3.79 10.18
C SER A 57 -3.97 2.93 11.31
N VAL A 58 -4.04 3.42 12.54
CA VAL A 58 -3.55 2.69 13.71
C VAL A 58 -4.31 1.38 13.89
N TRP A 59 -5.63 1.41 13.80
CA TRP A 59 -6.44 0.21 13.97
C TRP A 59 -6.25 -0.81 12.84
N LEU A 60 -6.15 -0.34 11.59
CA LEU A 60 -5.87 -1.18 10.41
C LEU A 60 -4.45 -1.74 10.43
N ASN A 61 -3.53 -1.13 11.19
CA ASN A 61 -2.09 -1.39 11.12
C ASN A 61 -1.56 -1.11 9.70
N VAL A 62 -2.05 -0.04 9.08
CA VAL A 62 -1.70 0.39 7.72
C VAL A 62 -1.23 1.84 7.81
N PRO A 63 -0.02 2.17 7.31
CA PRO A 63 0.47 3.55 7.32
C PRO A 63 -0.50 4.52 6.63
N ILE A 64 -0.70 5.71 7.19
CA ILE A 64 -1.56 6.76 6.61
C ILE A 64 -1.16 7.06 5.15
N ALA A 65 0.14 7.03 4.85
CA ALA A 65 0.67 7.22 3.50
C ALA A 65 0.09 6.22 2.48
N GLU A 66 -0.03 4.95 2.87
CA GLU A 66 -0.60 3.90 2.03
C GLU A 66 -2.10 4.12 1.79
N LEU A 67 -2.84 4.55 2.82
CA LEU A 67 -4.27 4.86 2.72
C LEU A 67 -4.56 6.07 1.82
N LEU A 68 -3.65 7.05 1.81
CA LEU A 68 -3.74 8.26 0.99
C LEU A 68 -3.25 8.06 -0.45
N GLN A 69 -2.87 6.84 -0.83
CA GLN A 69 -2.09 6.58 -2.04
C GLN A 69 -0.92 7.57 -2.20
N ILE A 70 -0.31 7.99 -1.09
CA ILE A 70 0.99 8.65 -1.15
C ILE A 70 1.91 7.54 -1.64
N LYS A 71 2.21 7.57 -2.94
CA LYS A 71 3.31 6.83 -3.51
C LYS A 71 4.57 7.31 -2.80
N THR A 72 4.89 6.72 -1.64
CA THR A 72 6.27 6.71 -1.17
C THR A 72 7.06 5.98 -2.26
N PRO A 73 8.25 6.47 -2.65
CA PRO A 73 9.03 5.91 -3.75
C PRO A 73 9.41 4.41 -3.63
N THR A 74 8.93 3.68 -2.63
CA THR A 74 9.37 2.33 -2.27
C THR A 74 8.41 1.19 -2.64
N GLU A 75 7.26 1.44 -3.27
CA GLU A 75 6.56 0.37 -4.00
C GLU A 75 7.01 0.38 -5.46
N GLN A 76 8.19 -0.19 -5.73
CA GLN A 76 8.59 -0.55 -7.08
C GLN A 76 7.68 -1.69 -7.56
N LYS A 77 6.52 -1.35 -8.11
CA LYS A 77 5.77 -2.26 -8.99
C LYS A 77 6.61 -2.47 -10.23
N GLY A 78 7.31 -3.59 -10.27
CA GLY A 78 8.16 -4.00 -11.38
C GLY A 78 8.35 -5.52 -11.35
N THR A 79 8.71 -6.09 -12.49
CA THR A 79 9.17 -7.48 -12.59
C THR A 79 10.48 -7.67 -11.79
N THR A 80 10.87 -8.90 -11.50
CA THR A 80 12.14 -9.18 -10.78
C THR A 80 13.35 -8.44 -11.38
N PRO A 81 13.52 -8.35 -12.73
CA PRO A 81 14.53 -7.49 -13.34
C PRO A 81 14.44 -6.00 -13.01
N ASP A 82 13.23 -5.44 -12.94
CA ASP A 82 13.04 -4.01 -12.66
C ASP A 82 13.50 -3.66 -11.23
N ILE A 83 13.18 -4.53 -10.26
CA ILE A 83 13.56 -4.36 -8.86
C ILE A 83 15.08 -4.45 -8.71
N VAL A 84 15.70 -5.47 -9.30
CA VAL A 84 17.16 -5.64 -9.27
C VAL A 84 17.87 -4.47 -9.96
N GLY A 85 17.37 -4.03 -11.12
CA GLY A 85 17.92 -2.88 -11.82
C GLY A 85 17.86 -1.58 -10.99
N ALA A 86 16.79 -1.39 -10.21
CA ALA A 86 16.70 -0.23 -9.34
C ALA A 86 17.69 -0.29 -8.16
N HIS A 87 17.91 -1.48 -7.57
CA HIS A 87 18.93 -1.66 -6.54
C HIS A 87 20.35 -1.39 -7.07
N LEU A 88 20.67 -1.89 -8.27
CA LEU A 88 21.97 -1.65 -8.91
C LEU A 88 22.20 -0.17 -9.18
N ARG A 89 21.18 0.57 -9.67
CA ARG A 89 21.29 2.02 -9.91
C ARG A 89 21.39 2.84 -8.63
N ALA A 90 20.89 2.34 -7.51
CA ALA A 90 20.98 3.01 -6.21
C ALA A 90 22.29 2.72 -5.45
N ASP A 91 23.08 1.75 -5.91
CA ASP A 91 24.34 1.37 -5.29
C ASP A 91 25.43 2.43 -5.54
N ARG A 92 25.89 3.08 -4.47
CA ARG A 92 26.92 4.13 -4.52
C ARG A 92 28.31 3.62 -4.86
N ASN A 93 28.53 2.30 -4.79
CA ASN A 93 29.80 1.67 -5.17
C ASN A 93 29.88 1.38 -6.68
N LEU A 94 28.79 1.59 -7.42
CA LEU A 94 28.73 1.38 -8.87
C LEU A 94 28.70 2.73 -9.60
N SER A 95 29.40 2.80 -10.74
CA SER A 95 29.16 3.86 -11.71
C SER A 95 27.81 3.65 -12.38
N ALA A 96 27.20 4.73 -12.89
CA ALA A 96 25.94 4.66 -13.61
C ALA A 96 26.00 3.65 -14.78
N ASP A 97 27.11 3.65 -15.53
CA ASP A 97 27.34 2.71 -16.64
C ASP A 97 27.46 1.27 -16.17
N ALA A 98 28.16 1.01 -15.05
CA ALA A 98 28.31 -0.33 -14.50
C ALA A 98 26.94 -0.87 -14.01
N ALA A 99 26.18 -0.04 -13.31
CA ALA A 99 24.83 -0.40 -12.84
C ALA A 99 23.88 -0.72 -14.00
N GLU A 100 23.91 0.07 -15.07
CA GLU A 100 23.06 -0.15 -16.25
C GLU A 100 23.44 -1.44 -16.99
N ASN A 101 24.74 -1.69 -17.17
CA ASN A 101 25.23 -2.90 -17.82
C ASN A 101 24.85 -4.17 -17.03
N LEU A 102 24.97 -4.12 -15.70
CA LEU A 102 24.58 -5.23 -14.82
C LEU A 102 23.07 -5.47 -14.86
N ALA A 103 22.26 -4.40 -14.85
CA ALA A 103 20.81 -4.51 -14.92
C ALA A 103 20.36 -5.14 -16.24
N LYS A 104 20.97 -4.74 -17.36
CA LYS A 104 20.70 -5.31 -18.68
C LYS A 104 21.07 -6.79 -18.73
N LEU A 105 22.27 -7.15 -18.28
CA LEU A 105 22.75 -8.54 -18.28
C LEU A 105 21.84 -9.44 -17.42
N PHE A 106 21.43 -8.97 -16.24
CA PHE A 106 20.50 -9.68 -15.38
C PHE A 106 19.14 -9.91 -16.07
N SER A 107 18.58 -8.86 -16.69
CA SER A 107 17.29 -8.94 -17.39
C SER A 107 17.32 -9.96 -18.53
N ASP A 108 18.37 -9.93 -19.37
CA ASP A 108 18.51 -10.83 -20.50
C ASP A 108 18.61 -12.30 -20.05
N LEU A 109 19.39 -12.56 -18.99
CA LEU A 109 19.50 -13.89 -18.40
C LEU A 109 18.17 -14.35 -17.77
N TYR A 110 17.50 -13.46 -17.06
CA TYR A 110 16.22 -13.77 -16.42
C TYR A 110 15.15 -14.16 -17.44
N VAL A 111 15.04 -13.44 -18.57
CA VAL A 111 14.11 -13.77 -19.65
C VAL A 111 14.46 -15.10 -20.32
N THR A 112 15.76 -15.36 -20.53
CA THR A 112 16.23 -16.61 -21.13
C THR A 112 15.87 -17.81 -20.25
N LEU A 113 16.17 -17.76 -18.96
CA LEU A 113 15.93 -18.87 -18.03
C LEU A 113 14.45 -19.09 -17.71
N LYS A 114 13.63 -18.05 -17.82
CA LYS A 114 12.18 -18.16 -17.61
C LYS A 114 11.45 -18.91 -18.74
N LYS A 115 12.08 -19.09 -19.91
CA LYS A 115 11.44 -19.76 -21.06
C LYS A 115 11.35 -21.30 -20.94
N ASP A 116 11.93 -21.90 -19.91
CA ASP A 116 11.96 -23.36 -19.69
C ASP A 116 10.99 -23.85 -18.59
N THR A 117 10.00 -23.05 -18.18
CA THR A 117 8.97 -23.43 -17.18
C THR A 117 7.58 -23.07 -17.67
#